data_AF-A0AAE5XGJ7-F1
#
_entry.id   AF-A0AAE5XGJ7-F1
#
_cell.length_a   1.000
_cell.length_b   1.000
_cell.length_c   1.000
_cell.angle_alpha   90.00
_cell.angle_beta   90.00
_cell.angle_gamma   90.00
#
_symmetry.space_group_name_H-M   'P 1'
#
loop_
_entity.id
_entity.type
_entity.pdbx_description
1 polymer ?
#
loop_
_entity_poly.entity_id
_entity_poly.type
_entity_poly.pdbx_seq_one_letter_code
_entity_poly.pdbx_strand_id
1 'polypeptide(L)'
;MRPQYKAAVTFLTTLLLTGCDSLIGLAGEKLQKTHLIDTCGEDDPACISAVEAQFDACHTKHKEHWNAFMKATSEKEEDLHLERYSLGLYDCIVDENGAPYFYYDPDA
;
A
#
# COMPACT_ATOMS: atom_id res chain seq x y z
N MET A 1 48.36 16.14 4.49
CA MET A 1 47.36 15.67 3.50
C MET A 1 46.47 14.61 4.14
N ARG A 2 45.15 14.85 4.12
CA ARG A 2 43.98 13.93 4.21
C ARG A 2 43.86 12.92 5.37
N PRO A 3 42.69 12.92 6.03
CA PRO A 3 41.69 11.92 5.63
C PRO A 3 40.29 12.55 5.49
N GLN A 4 39.94 13.02 4.29
CA GLN A 4 38.57 13.47 3.96
C GLN A 4 37.71 12.38 3.29
N TYR A 5 38.23 11.18 3.11
CA TYR A 5 37.53 10.08 2.41
C TYR A 5 36.62 9.23 3.32
N LYS A 6 36.80 9.29 4.65
CA LYS A 6 36.04 8.42 5.57
C LYS A 6 34.60 8.88 5.80
N ALA A 7 34.31 10.17 5.69
CA ALA A 7 32.95 10.71 5.90
C ALA A 7 32.03 10.49 4.69
N ALA A 8 32.57 10.47 3.47
CA ALA A 8 31.77 10.32 2.25
C ALA A 8 31.19 8.90 2.09
N VAL A 9 31.91 7.87 2.56
CA VAL A 9 31.48 6.47 2.43
C VAL A 9 30.32 6.14 3.37
N THR A 10 30.27 6.74 4.57
CA THR A 10 29.19 6.52 5.53
C THR A 10 27.87 7.19 5.12
N PHE A 11 27.94 8.31 4.39
CA PHE A 11 26.73 9.03 3.94
C PHE A 11 26.04 8.30 2.76
N LEU A 12 26.83 7.70 1.86
CA LEU A 12 26.31 6.98 0.69
C LEU A 12 25.53 5.71 1.06
N THR A 13 25.93 5.03 2.14
CA THR A 13 25.32 3.78 2.58
C THR A 13 23.97 3.99 3.27
N THR A 14 23.77 5.10 3.99
CA THR A 14 22.47 5.45 4.58
C THR A 14 21.41 5.87 3.55
N LEU A 15 21.81 6.52 2.45
CA LEU A 15 20.90 6.93 1.37
C LEU A 15 20.35 5.74 0.56
N LEU A 16 21.12 4.65 0.47
CA LEU A 16 20.71 3.45 -0.26
C LEU A 16 19.63 2.65 0.47
N LEU A 17 19.64 2.67 1.82
CA LEU A 17 18.68 1.92 2.63
C LEU A 17 17.31 2.59 2.66
N THR A 18 17.25 3.91 2.82
CA THR A 18 15.96 4.63 2.84
C THR A 18 15.30 4.71 1.46
N GLY A 19 16.09 4.72 0.39
CA GLY A 19 15.58 4.69 -0.98
C GLY A 19 14.92 3.35 -1.35
N CYS A 20 15.41 2.22 -0.83
CA CYS A 20 14.80 0.91 -1.11
C CYS A 20 13.42 0.78 -0.47
N ASP A 21 13.26 1.17 0.80
CA ASP A 21 11.98 1.06 1.52
C ASP A 21 10.88 1.91 0.84
N SER A 22 11.26 3.09 0.35
CA SER A 22 10.33 3.96 -0.39
C SER A 22 9.90 3.38 -1.74
N LEU A 23 10.80 2.67 -2.43
CA LEU A 23 10.49 2.04 -3.72
C LEU A 23 9.60 0.80 -3.55
N ILE A 24 9.84 0.00 -2.52
CA ILE A 24 9.00 -1.17 -2.19
C ILE A 24 7.59 -0.69 -1.83
N GLY A 25 7.47 0.37 -1.02
CA GLY A 25 6.17 0.96 -0.68
C GLY A 25 5.40 1.43 -1.92
N LEU A 26 6.07 2.14 -2.84
CA LEU A 26 5.45 2.63 -4.09
C LEU A 26 5.05 1.48 -5.03
N ALA A 27 5.87 0.44 -5.12
CA ALA A 27 5.56 -0.74 -5.93
C ALA A 27 4.34 -1.50 -5.36
N GLY A 28 4.28 -1.67 -4.03
CA GLY A 28 3.14 -2.30 -3.36
C GLY A 28 1.83 -1.52 -3.55
N GLU A 29 1.88 -0.19 -3.40
CA GLU A 29 0.73 0.68 -3.67
C GLU A 29 0.20 0.51 -5.10
N LYS A 30 1.10 0.58 -6.09
CA LYS A 30 0.73 0.43 -7.50
C LYS A 30 0.17 -0.96 -7.82
N LEU A 31 0.82 -2.01 -7.31
CA LEU A 31 0.35 -3.39 -7.51
C LEU A 31 -1.05 -3.58 -6.94
N GLN A 32 -1.32 -3.02 -5.77
CA GLN A 32 -2.62 -3.14 -5.15
C GLN A 32 -3.70 -2.37 -5.91
N LYS A 33 -3.40 -1.16 -6.39
CA LYS A 33 -4.33 -0.41 -7.25
C LYS A 33 -4.66 -1.19 -8.51
N THR A 34 -3.65 -1.74 -9.19
CA THR A 34 -3.84 -2.60 -10.37
C THR A 34 -4.67 -3.83 -10.03
N HIS A 35 -4.39 -4.52 -8.92
CA HIS A 35 -5.14 -5.69 -8.52
C HIS A 35 -6.64 -5.39 -8.28
N LEU A 36 -6.97 -4.24 -7.68
CA LEU A 36 -8.37 -3.83 -7.49
C LEU A 36 -9.06 -3.51 -8.82
N ILE A 37 -8.37 -2.85 -9.75
CA ILE A 37 -8.88 -2.62 -11.11
C ILE A 37 -9.14 -3.96 -11.82
N ASP A 38 -8.20 -4.89 -11.74
CA ASP A 38 -8.35 -6.21 -12.35
C ASP A 38 -9.52 -6.99 -11.72
N THR A 39 -9.75 -6.81 -10.42
CA THR A 39 -10.84 -7.45 -9.66
C THR A 39 -12.22 -6.91 -10.08
N CYS A 40 -12.33 -5.63 -10.46
CA CYS A 40 -13.57 -5.09 -11.03
C CYS A 40 -14.00 -5.84 -12.31
N GLY A 41 -13.03 -6.39 -13.06
CA GLY A 41 -13.25 -6.94 -14.39
C GLY A 41 -13.49 -5.85 -15.44
N GLU A 42 -13.34 -6.20 -16.72
CA GLU A 42 -13.47 -5.25 -17.84
C GLU A 42 -14.91 -4.72 -18.03
N ASP A 43 -15.91 -5.42 -17.47
CA ASP A 43 -17.33 -5.13 -17.66
C ASP A 43 -17.92 -4.14 -16.62
N ASP A 44 -17.14 -3.73 -15.61
CA ASP A 44 -17.58 -2.75 -14.59
C ASP A 44 -16.73 -1.46 -14.62
N PRO A 45 -16.99 -0.54 -15.57
CA PRO A 45 -16.27 0.72 -15.66
C PRO A 45 -16.54 1.67 -14.48
N ALA A 46 -17.64 1.49 -13.75
CA ALA A 46 -17.95 2.31 -12.58
C ALA A 46 -17.05 1.92 -11.40
N CYS A 47 -16.84 0.63 -11.19
CA CYS A 47 -15.85 0.11 -10.23
C CYS A 47 -14.43 0.58 -10.56
N ILE A 48 -14.00 0.45 -11.83
CA ILE A 48 -12.67 0.90 -12.25
C ILE A 48 -12.50 2.40 -11.98
N SER A 49 -13.47 3.22 -12.37
CA SER A 49 -13.43 4.66 -12.16
C SER A 49 -13.39 5.03 -10.66
N ALA A 50 -14.14 4.30 -9.83
CA ALA A 50 -14.11 4.48 -8.38
C ALA A 50 -12.72 4.16 -7.80
N VAL A 51 -12.10 3.05 -8.22
CA VAL A 51 -10.74 2.70 -7.80
C VAL A 51 -9.74 3.77 -8.25
N GLU A 52 -9.78 4.19 -9.53
CA GLU A 52 -8.87 5.19 -10.06
C GLU A 52 -8.95 6.53 -9.30
N ALA A 53 -10.16 6.96 -8.95
CA ALA A 53 -10.43 8.24 -8.30
C ALA A 53 -10.23 8.23 -6.78
N GLN A 54 -10.53 7.11 -6.11
CA GLN A 54 -10.61 7.05 -4.65
C GLN A 54 -9.40 6.36 -4.01
N PHE A 55 -8.72 5.46 -4.73
CA PHE A 55 -7.66 4.61 -4.16
C PHE A 55 -6.58 5.40 -3.43
N ASP A 56 -5.98 6.42 -4.05
CA ASP A 56 -4.83 7.12 -3.48
C ASP A 56 -5.20 7.81 -2.14
N ALA A 57 -6.42 8.34 -2.04
CA ALA A 57 -6.94 8.95 -0.83
C ALA A 57 -7.24 7.89 0.25
N CYS A 58 -7.87 6.77 -0.14
CA CYS A 58 -8.16 5.66 0.77
C CYS A 58 -6.89 4.98 1.28
N HIS A 59 -5.92 4.71 0.40
CA HIS A 59 -4.60 4.20 0.75
C HIS A 59 -3.91 5.14 1.75
N THR A 60 -3.89 6.44 1.47
CA THR A 60 -3.29 7.44 2.37
C THR A 60 -3.94 7.43 3.75
N LYS A 61 -5.27 7.33 3.81
CA LYS A 61 -6.03 7.27 5.06
C LYS A 61 -5.68 6.04 5.92
N HIS A 62 -5.40 4.91 5.29
CA HIS A 62 -5.09 3.64 5.97
C HIS A 62 -3.60 3.26 5.93
N LYS A 63 -2.74 4.19 5.50
CA LYS A 63 -1.31 3.98 5.27
C LYS A 63 -0.54 3.52 6.51
N GLU A 64 -1.00 3.88 7.71
CA GLU A 64 -0.38 3.43 8.94
C GLU A 64 -0.44 1.90 9.11
N HIS A 65 -1.55 1.27 8.73
CA HIS A 65 -1.70 -0.19 8.80
C HIS A 65 -0.89 -0.88 7.71
N TRP A 66 -0.86 -0.31 6.50
CA TRP A 66 0.02 -0.77 5.43
C TRP A 66 1.50 -0.74 5.85
N ASN A 67 1.96 0.38 6.39
CA ASN A 67 3.33 0.52 6.86
C ASN A 67 3.66 -0.43 8.01
N ALA A 68 2.69 -0.77 8.85
CA ALA A 68 2.85 -1.72 9.94
C ALA A 68 2.91 -3.17 9.43
N PHE A 69 2.07 -3.53 8.44
CA PHE A 69 2.15 -4.80 7.71
C PHE A 69 3.53 -5.00 7.09
N MET A 70 4.03 -4.01 6.34
CA MET A 70 5.36 -4.07 5.70
C MET A 70 6.54 -4.20 6.67
N LYS A 71 6.32 -3.90 7.96
CA LYS A 71 7.33 -3.96 9.02
C LYS A 71 7.06 -5.08 10.03
N ALA A 72 5.99 -5.85 9.84
CA ALA A 72 5.62 -6.93 10.74
C ALA A 72 6.76 -7.96 10.81
N THR A 73 6.98 -8.52 12.00
CA THR A 73 8.06 -9.49 12.23
C THR A 73 7.54 -10.88 12.54
N SER A 74 6.22 -11.04 12.58
CA SER A 74 5.54 -12.29 12.81
C SER A 74 4.26 -12.36 11.97
N GLU A 75 3.86 -13.57 11.59
CA GLU A 75 2.64 -13.84 10.83
C GLU A 75 1.40 -13.23 11.53
N LYS A 76 1.33 -13.31 12.86
CA LYS A 76 0.22 -12.73 13.62
C LYS A 76 0.12 -11.20 13.49
N GLU A 77 1.25 -10.50 13.47
CA GLU A 77 1.26 -9.06 13.26
C GLU A 77 0.92 -8.72 11.81
N GLU A 78 1.42 -9.53 10.87
CA GLU A 78 1.14 -9.41 9.45
C GLU A 78 -0.37 -9.50 9.19
N ASP A 79 -1.02 -10.58 9.65
CA ASP A 79 -2.45 -10.83 9.49
C ASP A 79 -3.28 -9.69 10.07
N LEU A 80 -2.96 -9.25 11.30
CA LEU A 80 -3.69 -8.18 11.97
C LEU A 80 -3.61 -6.85 11.21
N HIS A 81 -2.42 -6.50 10.71
CA HIS A 81 -2.23 -5.24 10.01
C HIS A 81 -2.80 -5.28 8.59
N LEU A 82 -2.69 -6.43 7.92
CA LEU A 82 -3.28 -6.64 6.61
C LEU A 82 -4.81 -6.60 6.70
N GLU A 83 -5.43 -7.27 7.66
CA GLU A 83 -6.88 -7.25 7.90
C GLU A 83 -7.38 -5.81 8.08
N ARG A 84 -6.78 -5.04 9.00
CA ARG A 84 -7.18 -3.64 9.27
C ARG A 84 -7.01 -2.75 8.05
N TYR A 85 -5.94 -2.96 7.30
CA TYR A 85 -5.69 -2.20 6.09
C TYR A 85 -6.73 -2.54 5.01
N SER A 86 -6.98 -3.83 4.76
CA SER A 86 -7.95 -4.30 3.77
C SER A 86 -9.36 -3.86 4.09
N LEU A 87 -9.84 -4.04 5.32
CA LEU A 87 -11.15 -3.55 5.77
C LEU A 87 -11.30 -2.04 5.52
N GLY A 88 -10.32 -1.26 5.96
CA GLY A 88 -10.36 0.19 5.80
C GLY A 88 -10.31 0.65 4.34
N LEU A 89 -9.43 0.05 3.53
CA LEU A 89 -9.29 0.38 2.12
C LEU A 89 -10.55 0.02 1.33
N TYR A 90 -11.11 -1.18 1.56
CA TYR A 90 -12.26 -1.69 0.82
C TYR A 90 -13.54 -0.95 1.18
N ASP A 91 -13.78 -0.67 2.47
CA ASP A 91 -14.92 0.14 2.93
C ASP A 91 -14.86 1.59 2.41
N CYS A 92 -13.69 2.07 2.01
CA CYS A 92 -13.48 3.44 1.54
C CYS A 92 -13.75 3.61 0.05
N ILE A 93 -13.58 2.56 -0.77
CA ILE A 93 -13.82 2.61 -2.22
C ILE A 93 -15.28 2.21 -2.48
N VAL A 94 -16.11 3.22 -2.66
CA VAL A 94 -17.57 3.06 -2.71
C VAL A 94 -18.18 3.51 -4.03
N ASP A 95 -19.38 3.01 -4.31
CA ASP A 95 -20.22 3.44 -5.42
C ASP A 95 -20.89 4.81 -5.15
N GLU A 96 -21.71 5.27 -6.10
CA GLU A 96 -22.45 6.53 -5.99
C GLU A 96 -23.47 6.57 -4.84
N ASN A 97 -23.86 5.40 -4.31
CA ASN A 97 -24.78 5.24 -3.20
C ASN A 97 -24.05 5.06 -1.85
N GLY A 98 -22.72 5.03 -1.86
CA GLY A 98 -21.89 4.78 -0.68
C GLY A 98 -21.75 3.30 -0.31
N ALA A 99 -22.11 2.37 -1.19
CA ALA A 99 -21.89 0.95 -0.98
C ALA A 99 -20.46 0.54 -1.40
N PRO A 100 -19.73 -0.25 -0.60
CA PRO A 100 -18.39 -0.72 -0.98
C PRO A 100 -18.41 -1.64 -2.21
N TYR A 101 -17.44 -1.46 -3.10
CA TYR A 101 -17.20 -2.37 -4.22
C TYR A 101 -16.52 -3.68 -3.81
N PHE A 102 -15.71 -3.62 -2.74
CA PHE A 102 -14.90 -4.74 -2.27
C PHE A 102 -15.27 -5.08 -0.84
N TYR A 103 -15.12 -6.37 -0.50
CA TYR A 103 -15.31 -6.87 0.86
C TYR A 103 -14.11 -7.72 1.23
N TYR A 104 -13.62 -7.56 2.46
CA TYR A 104 -12.57 -8.41 2.97
C TYR A 104 -13.19 -9.74 3.41
N ASP A 105 -12.76 -10.82 2.77
CA ASP A 105 -13.12 -12.19 3.15
C ASP A 105 -11.83 -12.94 3.56
N PRO A 106 -11.64 -13.24 4.86
CA PRO A 106 -10.47 -13.96 5.34
C PRO A 106 -10.47 -15.46 4.96
N ASP A 107 -11.59 -16.00 4.49
CA ASP A 107 -11.76 -17.43 4.17
C ASP A 107 -11.82 -17.72 2.65
N ALA A 108 -11.70 -16.69 1.81
CA ALA A 108 -11.78 -16.78 0.34
C ALA A 108 -10.56 -17.40 -0.35
#